data_AF-A0A839UKR3-F1
#
_entry.id   AF-A0A839UKR3-F1
#
_cell.length_a   1.000
_cell.length_b   1.000
_cell.length_c   1.000
_cell.angle_alpha   90.00
_cell.angle_beta   90.00
_cell.angle_gamma   90.00
#
_symmetry.space_group_name_H-M   'P 1'
#
loop_
_entity.id
_entity.type
_entity.pdbx_description
1 polymer ?
#
loop_
_entity_poly.entity_id
_entity_poly.type
_entity_poly.pdbx_seq_one_letter_code
_entity_poly.pdbx_strand_id
1 'polypeptide(L)'
;MSLVPHSQLRLVRIRKALEGALAAQEWDRLRQLDVDLMAALDQASDDPNRHPETLLSELAVIVDLYKDLVLSNELHRQTGGI
;
A
#
# COMPACT_ATOMS: atom_id res chain seq x y z
N MET A 1 24.24 8.00 5.09
CA MET A 1 23.52 6.96 4.32
C MET A 1 22.83 6.07 5.34
N SER A 2 21.53 6.27 5.56
CA SER A 2 20.76 5.44 6.50
C SER A 2 20.35 4.17 5.74
N LEU A 3 20.87 3.00 6.14
CA LEU A 3 20.48 1.72 5.56
C LEU A 3 19.01 1.50 5.90
N VAL A 4 18.11 1.61 4.92
CA VAL A 4 16.69 1.32 5.15
C VAL A 4 16.54 -0.18 5.41
N PRO A 5 15.92 -0.59 6.54
CA PRO A 5 15.63 -1.98 6.86
C PRO A 5 14.93 -2.71 5.72
N HIS A 6 15.28 -3.99 5.54
CA HIS A 6 14.72 -4.81 4.47
C HIS A 6 13.18 -4.92 4.55
N SER A 7 12.63 -4.97 5.76
CA SER A 7 11.20 -4.97 6.03
C SER A 7 10.51 -3.71 5.47
N GLN A 8 11.09 -2.53 5.71
CA GLN A 8 10.60 -1.25 5.19
C GLN A 8 10.75 -1.16 3.66
N LEU A 9 11.86 -1.67 3.10
CA LEU A 9 12.01 -1.75 1.64
C LEU A 9 10.95 -2.66 0.99
N ARG A 10 10.62 -3.77 1.64
CA ARG A 10 9.55 -4.68 1.18
C ARG A 10 8.20 -3.98 1.22
N LEU A 11 7.89 -3.27 2.30
CA LEU A 11 6.65 -2.46 2.44
C LEU A 11 6.52 -1.45 1.30
N VAL A 12 7.57 -0.65 1.04
CA VAL A 12 7.59 0.35 -0.04
C VAL A 12 7.35 -0.28 -1.41
N ARG A 13 7.94 -1.46 -1.68
CA ARG A 13 7.78 -2.16 -2.96
C ARG A 13 6.34 -2.63 -3.17
N ILE A 14 5.73 -3.23 -2.15
CA ILE A 14 4.36 -3.72 -2.24
C ILE A 14 3.39 -2.55 -2.38
N ARG A 15 3.60 -1.46 -1.63
CA ARG A 15 2.82 -0.23 -1.78
C ARG A 15 2.86 0.31 -3.21
N LYS A 16 4.05 0.41 -3.83
CA LYS A 16 4.17 0.86 -5.22
C LYS A 16 3.49 -0.08 -6.22
N ALA A 17 3.53 -1.39 -5.95
CA ALA A 17 2.81 -2.36 -6.77
C ALA A 17 1.28 -2.20 -6.63
N LEU A 18 0.78 -1.94 -5.41
CA LEU A 18 -0.63 -1.69 -5.14
C LEU A 18 -1.12 -0.41 -5.84
N GLU A 19 -0.31 0.65 -5.78
CA GLU A 19 -0.54 1.91 -6.50
C GLU A 19 -0.63 1.69 -8.02
N GLY A 20 0.29 0.90 -8.59
CA GLY A 20 0.26 0.52 -10.00
C GLY A 20 -0.98 -0.32 -10.36
N ALA A 21 -1.36 -1.27 -9.51
CA ALA A 21 -2.55 -2.09 -9.73
C ALA A 21 -3.84 -1.28 -9.65
N LEU A 22 -3.91 -0.28 -8.75
CA LEU A 22 -5.04 0.64 -8.65
C LEU A 22 -5.16 1.50 -9.92
N ALA A 23 -4.05 2.07 -10.39
CA ALA A 23 -4.03 2.87 -11.61
C ALA A 23 -4.41 2.05 -12.86
N ALA A 24 -4.04 0.77 -12.90
CA ALA A 24 -4.40 -0.16 -13.97
C ALA A 24 -5.79 -0.81 -13.80
N GLN A 25 -6.51 -0.50 -12.70
CA GLN A 25 -7.79 -1.12 -12.33
C GLN A 25 -7.76 -2.66 -12.28
N GLU A 26 -6.61 -3.24 -11.92
CA GLU A 26 -6.42 -4.68 -11.77
C GLU A 26 -6.96 -5.15 -10.40
N TRP A 27 -8.29 -5.18 -10.23
CA TRP A 27 -8.95 -5.39 -8.93
C TRP A 27 -8.56 -6.70 -8.22
N ASP A 28 -8.41 -7.80 -8.96
CA ASP A 28 -8.01 -9.10 -8.38
C ASP A 28 -6.58 -9.04 -7.83
N ARG A 29 -5.68 -8.41 -8.57
CA ARG A 29 -4.29 -8.22 -8.17
C ARG A 29 -4.19 -7.24 -7.01
N LEU A 30 -4.99 -6.20 -7.02
CA LEU A 30 -5.08 -5.20 -5.97
C LEU A 30 -5.50 -5.85 -4.63
N ARG A 31 -6.45 -6.77 -4.65
CA ARG A 31 -6.86 -7.54 -3.47
C ARG A 31 -5.73 -8.41 -2.90
N GLN A 32 -4.94 -9.06 -3.77
CA GLN A 32 -3.79 -9.84 -3.32
C GLN A 32 -2.70 -8.94 -2.71
N LEU A 33 -2.41 -7.82 -3.38
CA LEU A 33 -1.41 -6.85 -2.93
C LEU A 33 -1.80 -6.18 -1.61
N ASP A 34 -3.10 -5.98 -1.36
CA ASP A 34 -3.63 -5.47 -0.09
C ASP A 34 -3.28 -6.39 1.10
N VAL A 35 -3.52 -7.69 0.95
CA VAL A 35 -3.15 -8.70 1.95
C VAL A 35 -1.63 -8.72 2.17
N ASP A 36 -0.86 -8.69 1.08
CA ASP A 36 0.60 -8.69 1.15
C ASP A 36 1.16 -7.41 1.78
N LEU A 37 0.49 -6.27 1.59
CA LEU A 37 0.85 -4.98 2.17
C LEU A 37 0.68 -5.00 3.68
N MET A 38 -0.44 -5.51 4.18
CA MET A 38 -0.71 -5.65 5.61
C MET A 38 0.34 -6.55 6.28
N ALA A 39 0.66 -7.70 5.67
CA ALA A 39 1.70 -8.59 6.16
C ALA A 39 3.11 -7.94 6.14
N ALA A 40 3.39 -7.06 5.18
CA ALA A 40 4.64 -6.31 5.13
C ALA A 40 4.69 -5.18 6.17
N LEU A 41 3.55 -4.57 6.47
CA LEU A 41 3.43 -3.53 7.48
C LEU A 41 3.66 -4.11 8.88
N ASP A 42 3.08 -5.27 9.19
CA ASP A 42 3.31 -5.97 10.46
C ASP A 42 4.81 -6.27 10.63
N GLN A 43 5.43 -6.84 9.60
CA GLN A 43 6.87 -7.13 9.61
C GLN A 43 7.74 -5.87 9.77
N ALA A 44 7.37 -4.76 9.13
CA ALA A 44 8.10 -3.49 9.26
C ALA A 44 7.90 -2.82 10.63
N SER A 45 6.77 -3.08 11.29
CA SER A 45 6.45 -2.58 12.63
C SER A 45 7.17 -3.36 13.71
N ASP A 46 7.31 -4.67 13.53
CA ASP A 46 8.01 -5.57 14.45
C ASP A 46 9.53 -5.57 14.25
N ASP A 47 10.05 -4.99 13.16
CA ASP A 47 11.49 -4.93 12.90
C ASP A 47 12.21 -4.12 14.01
N PRO A 48 13.20 -4.72 14.71
CA PRO A 48 13.95 -4.05 15.76
C PRO A 48 14.82 -2.90 15.23
N ASN A 49 15.14 -2.91 13.94
CA ASN A 49 15.93 -1.87 13.27
C ASN A 49 15.04 -0.88 12.52
N ARG A 50 13.71 -0.92 12.68
CA ARG A 50 12.79 -0.03 11.96
C ARG A 50 13.17 1.43 12.13
N HIS A 51 13.03 2.20 11.06
CA HIS A 51 13.13 3.65 11.12
C HIS A 51 11.73 4.26 11.29
N PRO A 52 11.36 4.74 12.49
CA PRO A 52 9.97 5.10 12.81
C PRO A 52 9.46 6.27 11.96
N GLU A 53 10.28 7.28 11.69
CA GLU A 53 9.90 8.42 10.84
C GLU A 53 9.58 7.99 9.40
N THR A 54 10.40 7.09 8.85
CA THR A 54 10.18 6.51 7.52
C THR A 54 8.93 5.62 7.50
N LEU A 55 8.70 4.82 8.55
CA LEU A 55 7.52 3.97 8.65
C LEU A 55 6.23 4.80 8.73
N LEU A 56 6.23 5.87 9.53
CA LEU A 56 5.09 6.78 9.65
C LEU A 56 4.81 7.50 8.34
N SER A 57 5.86 7.90 7.61
CA SER A 57 5.71 8.51 6.29
C SER A 57 5.08 7.52 5.30
N GLU A 58 5.52 6.26 5.28
CA GLU A 58 4.92 5.23 4.43
C GLU A 58 3.48 4.91 4.83
N LEU A 59 3.15 4.90 6.13
CA LEU A 59 1.78 4.74 6.61
C LEU A 59 0.84 5.83 6.12
N ALA A 60 1.30 7.10 6.11
CA ALA A 60 0.50 8.20 5.58
C ALA A 60 0.16 7.98 4.09
N VAL A 61 1.16 7.56 3.29
CA VAL A 61 0.95 7.26 1.87
C VAL A 61 -0.01 6.08 1.68
N ILE A 62 0.09 5.04 2.50
CA ILE A 62 -0.82 3.89 2.45
C ILE A 62 -2.26 4.33 2.75
N VAL A 63 -2.47 5.17 3.78
CA VAL A 63 -3.80 5.70 4.11
C VAL A 63 -4.38 6.52 2.96
N ASP A 64 -3.56 7.36 2.32
CA ASP A 64 -4.00 8.14 1.16
C ASP A 64 -4.36 7.24 -0.04
N LEU A 65 -3.58 6.18 -0.28
CA LEU A 65 -3.89 5.19 -1.32
C LEU A 65 -5.23 4.48 -1.08
N TYR A 66 -5.57 4.17 0.17
CA TYR A 66 -6.89 3.60 0.47
C TYR A 66 -8.04 4.58 0.24
N LYS A 67 -7.82 5.89 0.49
CA LYS A 67 -8.82 6.92 0.14
C LYS A 67 -9.04 6.92 -1.36
N ASP A 68 -7.97 6.91 -2.15
CA ASP A 68 -8.04 6.89 -3.61
C ASP A 68 -8.73 5.63 -4.13
N LEU A 69 -8.50 4.48 -3.50
CA LEU A 69 -9.16 3.22 -3.81
C LEU A 69 -10.67 3.31 -3.57
N VAL A 70 -11.11 3.82 -2.42
CA VAL A 70 -12.54 3.99 -2.11
C VAL A 70 -13.20 4.94 -3.10
N LEU A 71 -12.56 6.07 -3.40
CA LEU A 71 -13.07 7.03 -4.38
C LEU A 71 -13.14 6.43 -5.79
N SER A 72 -12.12 5.68 -6.20
CA SER A 72 -12.08 4.99 -7.50
C SER A 72 -13.15 3.90 -7.60
N ASN A 73 -13.40 3.16 -6.52
CA ASN A 73 -14.44 2.15 -6.48
C ASN A 73 -15.83 2.77 -6.54
N GLU A 74 -16.07 3.85 -5.79
CA GLU A 74 -17.33 4.59 -5.82
C GLU A 74 -17.60 5.16 -7.22
N LEU A 75 -16.59 5.74 -7.88
CA LEU A 75 -16.70 6.22 -9.25
C LEU A 75 -17.04 5.08 -10.23
N HIS A 76 -16.40 3.91 -10.08
CA HIS A 76 -16.69 2.74 -10.91
C HIS A 76 -18.13 2.23 -10.70
N ARG A 77 -18.65 2.24 -9.47
CA ARG A 77 -20.04 1.88 -9.18
C ARG A 77 -21.05 2.87 -9.77
N GLN A 78 -20.72 4.15 -9.82
CA GLN A 78 -21.58 5.19 -10.40
C GLN A 78 -21.59 5.19 -11.93
N THR A 79 -20.52 4.73 -12.59
CA THR A 79 -20.42 4.67 -14.07
C THR A 79 -20.73 3.30 -14.67
N GLY A 80 -20.59 2.21 -13.90
CA GLY A 80 -20.85 0.83 -14.33
C GLY A 80 -22.25 0.31 -14.02
N GLY A 81 -23.17 1.15 -13.54
CA GLY A 81 -24.57 0.80 -13.28
C GLY A 81 -25.49 1.10 -14.47
N ILE A 82 -25.34 0.37 -15.58
CA ILE A 82 -26.37 0.20 -16.62
C ILE A 82 -26.51 -1.30 -16.90
#